data_AF-A0A845ZR79-F1
#
_entry.id   AF-A0A845ZR79-F1
#
_cell.length_a   1.000
_cell.length_b   1.000
_cell.length_c   1.000
_cell.angle_alpha   90.00
_cell.angle_beta   90.00
_cell.angle_gamma   90.00
#
_symmetry.space_group_name_H-M   'P 1'
#
loop_
_entity.id
_entity.type
_entity.pdbx_description
1 polymer ?
#
loop_
_entity_poly.entity_id
_entity_poly.type
_entity_poly.pdbx_seq_one_letter_code
_entity_poly.pdbx_strand_id
1 'polypeptide(L)'
;MTVSTRSVAASASEAEAAVKQAAQTVEAGDAAMNLTVEGFMAIRETVGSTAKKVKRLGESSQKISKVVNLISGFAEQTNMLALNAAIEAARAGEAGRGFAVVADEVRALAHQSAEATAEIEKLVADIQAETNEVAAAMEEGTEQVVVGTQLVDDTRQSLNQITAVTVKINELVKAIAITAVDQTQASVSVTETMTDVAAIANRTSTEVSQVSNSFKELLTVAEELQDSVGKFKVS
;
A
#
# COMPACT_ATOMS: atom_id res chain seq x y z
N MET A 1 -5.96 -31.73 32.68
CA MET A 1 -5.99 -31.92 31.21
C MET A 1 -7.23 -31.28 30.58
N THR A 2 -8.45 -31.62 31.00
CA THR A 2 -9.71 -31.08 30.42
C THR A 2 -9.82 -29.55 30.44
N VAL A 3 -9.32 -28.88 31.48
CA VAL A 3 -9.28 -27.41 31.56
C VAL A 3 -8.33 -26.82 30.51
N SER A 4 -7.15 -27.40 30.34
CA SER A 4 -6.16 -26.95 29.36
C SER A 4 -6.64 -27.16 27.91
N THR A 5 -7.29 -28.28 27.61
CA THR A 5 -7.83 -28.53 26.25
C THR A 5 -9.00 -27.61 25.90
N ARG A 6 -9.86 -27.28 26.87
CA ARG A 6 -10.89 -26.23 26.68
C ARG A 6 -10.27 -24.86 26.43
N SER A 7 -9.18 -24.53 27.11
CA SER A 7 -8.45 -23.29 26.85
C SER A 7 -7.88 -23.25 25.43
N VAL A 8 -7.33 -24.35 24.92
CA VAL A 8 -6.84 -24.45 23.53
C VAL A 8 -7.98 -24.25 22.53
N ALA A 9 -9.15 -24.87 22.75
CA ALA A 9 -10.32 -24.67 21.89
C ALA A 9 -10.81 -23.21 21.89
N ALA A 10 -10.79 -22.55 23.05
CA ALA A 10 -11.13 -21.14 23.16
C ALA A 10 -10.13 -20.25 22.39
N SER A 11 -8.83 -20.49 22.55
CA SER A 11 -7.78 -19.77 21.79
C SER A 11 -7.88 -20.01 20.29
N ALA A 12 -8.27 -21.21 19.85
CA ALA A 12 -8.51 -21.49 18.44
C ALA A 12 -9.70 -20.68 17.89
N SER A 13 -10.80 -20.59 18.63
CA SER A 13 -11.95 -19.74 18.26
C SER A 13 -11.57 -18.25 18.13
N GLU A 14 -10.77 -17.76 19.07
CA GLU A 14 -10.27 -16.38 19.05
C GLU A 14 -9.32 -16.14 17.86
N ALA A 15 -8.46 -17.10 17.55
CA ALA A 15 -7.61 -17.06 16.36
C ALA A 15 -8.42 -17.08 15.06
N GLU A 16 -9.52 -17.86 14.98
CA GLU A 16 -10.42 -17.86 13.82
C GLU A 16 -11.05 -16.48 13.59
N ALA A 17 -11.49 -15.81 14.67
CA ALA A 17 -12.01 -14.45 14.60
C ALA A 17 -10.95 -13.46 14.09
N ALA A 18 -9.71 -13.54 14.60
CA ALA A 18 -8.60 -12.70 14.16
C ALA A 18 -8.25 -12.93 12.68
N VAL A 19 -8.25 -14.18 12.22
CA VAL A 19 -8.03 -14.55 10.82
C VAL A 19 -9.12 -13.99 9.91
N LYS A 20 -10.39 -14.07 10.34
CA LYS A 20 -11.51 -13.48 9.60
C LYS A 20 -11.39 -11.96 9.49
N GLN A 21 -10.99 -11.29 10.57
CA GLN A 21 -10.74 -9.84 10.56
C GLN A 21 -9.56 -9.47 9.65
N ALA A 22 -8.48 -10.27 9.66
CA ALA A 22 -7.35 -10.09 8.76
C ALA A 22 -7.78 -10.21 7.28
N ALA A 23 -8.60 -11.22 6.95
CA ALA A 23 -9.14 -11.38 5.60
C ALA A 23 -9.97 -10.17 5.13
N GLN A 24 -10.85 -9.65 5.99
CA GLN A 24 -11.62 -8.44 5.70
C GLN A 24 -10.73 -7.21 5.50
N THR A 25 -9.64 -7.10 6.27
CA THR A 25 -8.69 -6.00 6.15
C THR A 25 -7.93 -6.06 4.83
N VAL A 26 -7.54 -7.26 4.39
CA VAL A 26 -6.89 -7.45 3.08
C VAL A 26 -7.84 -7.14 1.93
N GLU A 27 -9.10 -7.55 2.01
CA GLU A 27 -10.12 -7.23 1.00
C GLU A 27 -10.38 -5.73 0.89
N ALA A 28 -10.47 -5.02 2.03
CA ALA A 28 -10.55 -3.56 2.05
C ALA A 28 -9.27 -2.91 1.48
N GLY A 29 -8.10 -3.49 1.75
CA GLY A 29 -6.83 -3.08 1.18
C GLY A 29 -6.77 -3.22 -0.34
N ASP A 30 -7.26 -4.33 -0.90
CA ASP A 30 -7.33 -4.54 -2.34
C ASP A 30 -8.27 -3.54 -3.02
N ALA A 31 -9.44 -3.28 -2.43
CA ALA A 31 -10.37 -2.25 -2.91
C ALA A 31 -9.71 -0.86 -2.92
N ALA A 32 -8.98 -0.49 -1.86
CA ALA A 32 -8.24 0.78 -1.80
C ALA A 32 -7.12 0.87 -2.86
N MET A 33 -6.44 -0.25 -3.15
CA MET A 33 -5.45 -0.32 -4.22
C MET A 33 -6.07 -0.10 -5.60
N ASN A 34 -7.26 -0.68 -5.86
CA ASN A 34 -7.97 -0.47 -7.12
C ASN A 34 -8.36 1.01 -7.31
N LEU A 35 -8.89 1.66 -6.27
CA LEU A 35 -9.16 3.10 -6.29
C LEU A 35 -7.88 3.93 -6.53
N THR A 36 -6.75 3.48 -6.00
CA THR A 36 -5.44 4.14 -6.21
C THR A 36 -4.99 4.04 -7.66
N VAL A 37 -5.16 2.87 -8.30
CA VAL A 37 -4.88 2.69 -9.75
C VAL A 37 -5.78 3.59 -10.59
N GLU A 38 -7.08 3.64 -10.30
CA GLU A 38 -8.03 4.53 -10.99
C GLU A 38 -7.61 6.00 -10.86
N GLY A 39 -7.19 6.41 -9.66
CA GLY A 39 -6.63 7.74 -9.41
C GLY A 39 -5.39 8.03 -10.28
N PHE A 40 -4.45 7.09 -10.37
CA PHE A 40 -3.28 7.22 -11.24
C PHE A 40 -3.65 7.31 -12.71
N MET A 41 -4.64 6.53 -13.18
CA MET A 41 -5.12 6.62 -14.56
C MET A 41 -5.73 7.99 -14.87
N ALA A 42 -6.51 8.56 -13.95
CA ALA A 42 -7.07 9.90 -14.08
C ALA A 42 -5.98 10.99 -14.09
N ILE A 43 -4.95 10.85 -13.25
CA ILE A 43 -3.79 11.74 -13.26
C ILE A 43 -3.07 11.65 -14.61
N ARG A 44 -2.83 10.44 -15.12
CA ARG A 44 -2.20 10.23 -16.44
C ARG A 44 -2.96 10.92 -17.57
N GLU A 45 -4.28 10.81 -17.57
CA GLU A 45 -5.13 11.48 -18.56
C GLU A 45 -5.02 13.00 -18.44
N THR A 46 -5.07 13.53 -17.21
CA THR A 46 -4.97 14.96 -16.93
C THR A 46 -3.62 15.53 -17.36
N VAL A 47 -2.53 14.87 -16.99
CA VAL A 47 -1.15 15.20 -17.39
C VAL A 47 -1.02 15.15 -18.92
N GLY A 48 -1.49 14.07 -19.56
CA GLY A 48 -1.43 13.94 -21.01
C GLY A 48 -2.25 15.01 -21.75
N SER A 49 -3.42 15.39 -21.22
CA SER A 49 -4.23 16.48 -21.78
C SER A 49 -3.55 17.85 -21.63
N THR A 50 -2.86 18.05 -20.50
CA THR A 50 -2.13 19.29 -20.18
C THR A 50 -0.88 19.41 -21.06
N ALA A 51 -0.11 18.34 -21.22
CA ALA A 51 1.03 18.29 -22.14
C ALA A 51 0.63 18.67 -23.57
N LYS A 52 -0.52 18.18 -24.07
CA LYS A 52 -1.05 18.59 -25.39
C LYS A 52 -1.39 20.08 -25.46
N LYS A 53 -1.94 20.67 -24.40
CA LYS A 53 -2.24 22.12 -24.33
C LYS A 53 -0.96 22.95 -24.32
N VAL A 54 0.03 22.56 -23.50
CA VAL A 54 1.34 23.21 -23.41
C VAL A 54 2.08 23.16 -24.75
N LYS A 55 2.06 22.01 -25.43
CA LYS A 55 2.64 21.88 -26.77
C LYS A 55 2.01 22.85 -27.78
N ARG A 56 0.68 22.95 -27.80
CA ARG A 56 -0.03 23.92 -28.67
C ARG A 56 0.29 25.37 -28.31
N LEU A 57 0.51 25.67 -27.02
CA LEU A 57 0.94 26.99 -26.58
C LEU A 57 2.35 27.30 -27.10
N GLY A 58 3.30 26.38 -26.98
CA GLY A 58 4.65 26.51 -27.55
C GLY A 58 4.63 26.74 -29.07
N GLU A 59 3.84 25.97 -29.82
CA GLU A 59 3.65 26.16 -31.26
C GLU A 59 3.04 27.54 -31.59
N SER A 60 2.13 28.03 -30.76
CA SER A 60 1.51 29.36 -30.94
C SER A 60 2.50 30.48 -30.64
N SER A 61 3.29 30.35 -29.57
CA SER A 61 4.36 31.29 -29.23
C SER A 61 5.44 31.35 -30.33
N GLN A 62 5.77 30.22 -30.97
CA GLN A 62 6.66 30.22 -32.14
C GLN A 62 6.08 30.98 -33.33
N LYS A 63 4.76 30.86 -33.58
CA LYS A 63 4.09 31.65 -34.64
C LYS A 63 4.12 33.15 -34.31
N ILE A 64 3.89 33.53 -33.05
CA ILE A 64 3.97 34.92 -32.60
C ILE A 64 5.38 35.46 -32.80
N SER A 65 6.42 34.73 -32.38
CA SER A 65 7.83 35.13 -32.57
C SER A 65 8.15 35.41 -34.05
N LYS A 66 7.67 34.58 -34.98
CA LYS A 66 7.83 34.84 -36.43
C LYS A 66 7.16 36.13 -36.90
N VAL A 67 5.97 36.44 -36.38
CA VAL A 67 5.25 37.69 -36.71
C VAL A 67 5.95 38.90 -36.10
N VAL A 68 6.41 38.81 -34.86
CA VAL A 68 7.16 39.88 -34.18
C VAL A 68 8.45 40.20 -34.94
N ASN A 69 9.20 39.18 -35.38
CA ASN A 69 10.40 39.37 -36.19
C ASN A 69 10.10 40.06 -37.53
N LEU A 70 8.97 39.74 -38.16
CA LEU A 70 8.53 40.41 -39.38
C LEU A 70 8.18 41.89 -39.14
N ILE A 71 7.48 42.19 -38.04
CA ILE A 71 7.13 43.58 -37.68
C ILE A 71 8.38 44.39 -37.33
N SER A 72 9.34 43.79 -36.62
CA SER A 72 10.65 44.41 -36.35
C SER A 72 11.35 44.77 -37.67
N GLY A 73 11.36 43.86 -38.65
CA GLY A 73 11.86 44.15 -40.00
C GLY A 73 11.09 45.27 -40.72
N PHE A 74 9.77 45.37 -40.56
CA PHE A 74 8.99 46.49 -41.09
C PHE A 74 9.33 47.82 -40.41
N ALA A 75 9.56 47.82 -39.10
CA ALA A 75 9.96 49.01 -38.36
C ALA A 75 11.34 49.51 -38.83
N GLU A 76 12.32 48.61 -39.00
CA GLU A 76 13.64 48.96 -39.57
C GLU A 76 13.53 49.51 -41.00
N GLN A 77 12.74 48.87 -41.87
CA GLN A 77 12.55 49.32 -43.24
C GLN A 77 11.84 50.69 -43.29
N THR A 78 10.85 50.91 -42.43
CA THR A 78 10.14 52.19 -42.31
C THR A 78 11.06 53.29 -41.80
N ASN A 79 11.91 52.99 -40.82
CA ASN A 79 12.93 53.90 -40.32
C ASN A 79 13.93 54.31 -41.43
N MET A 80 14.36 53.36 -42.27
CA MET A 80 15.22 53.64 -43.43
C MET A 80 14.52 54.48 -44.50
N LEU A 81 13.25 54.21 -44.79
CA LEU A 81 12.43 54.99 -45.73
C LEU A 81 12.24 56.43 -45.23
N ALA A 82 11.92 56.60 -43.95
CA ALA A 82 11.75 57.89 -43.30
C ALA A 82 13.07 58.71 -43.32
N LEU A 83 14.20 58.05 -43.07
CA LEU A 83 15.52 58.69 -43.20
C LEU A 83 15.80 59.19 -44.62
N ASN A 84 15.53 58.37 -45.64
CA ASN A 84 15.70 58.77 -47.03
C ASN A 84 14.78 59.95 -47.41
N ALA A 85 13.53 59.93 -46.91
CA ALA A 85 12.59 61.04 -47.11
C ALA A 85 13.06 62.33 -46.42
N ALA A 86 13.61 62.25 -45.21
CA ALA A 86 14.16 63.40 -44.49
C ALA A 86 15.37 64.00 -45.23
N ILE A 87 16.24 63.15 -45.79
CA ILE A 87 17.39 63.60 -46.61
C ILE A 87 16.91 64.33 -47.86
N GLU A 88 15.94 63.77 -48.59
CA GLU A 88 15.43 64.40 -49.83
C GLU A 88 14.63 65.69 -49.53
N ALA A 89 13.89 65.72 -48.42
CA ALA A 89 13.21 66.93 -47.94
C ALA A 89 14.21 68.04 -47.58
N ALA A 90 15.33 67.71 -46.93
CA ALA A 90 16.40 68.66 -46.66
C ALA A 90 17.04 69.19 -47.96
N ARG A 91 17.16 68.33 -48.98
CA ARG A 91 17.69 68.68 -50.30
C ARG A 91 16.79 69.64 -51.08
N ALA A 92 15.48 69.57 -50.88
CA ALA A 92 14.49 70.49 -51.47
C ALA A 92 14.43 71.88 -50.79
N GLY A 93 15.19 72.10 -49.70
CA GLY A 93 15.28 73.39 -49.01
C GLY A 93 13.95 73.84 -48.40
N GLU A 94 13.59 75.12 -48.57
CA GLU A 94 12.36 75.71 -48.01
C GLU A 94 11.08 75.00 -48.49
N ALA A 95 11.06 74.45 -49.73
CA ALA A 95 9.91 73.74 -50.27
C ALA A 95 9.69 72.35 -49.62
N GLY A 96 10.73 71.76 -49.03
CA GLY A 96 10.69 70.44 -48.38
C GLY A 96 10.40 70.48 -46.88
N ARG A 97 10.27 71.67 -46.28
CA ARG A 97 10.23 71.85 -44.81
C ARG A 97 9.06 71.11 -44.15
N GLY A 98 7.89 71.09 -44.78
CA GLY A 98 6.74 70.31 -44.29
C GLY A 98 6.94 68.79 -44.40
N PHE A 99 7.60 68.32 -45.46
CA PHE A 99 7.93 66.91 -45.63
C PHE A 99 9.00 66.42 -44.65
N ALA A 100 9.96 67.28 -44.29
CA ALA A 100 10.98 66.95 -43.30
C ALA A 100 10.36 66.65 -41.92
N VAL A 101 9.38 67.45 -41.48
CA VAL A 101 8.68 67.23 -40.20
C VAL A 101 7.92 65.90 -40.21
N VAL A 102 7.23 65.58 -41.31
CA VAL A 102 6.53 64.29 -41.43
C VAL A 102 7.51 63.12 -41.44
N ALA A 103 8.65 63.26 -42.13
CA ALA A 103 9.67 62.22 -42.17
C ALA A 103 10.27 61.94 -40.79
N ASP A 104 10.54 62.98 -39.99
CA ASP A 104 11.03 62.83 -38.62
C ASP A 104 10.01 62.16 -37.70
N GLU A 105 8.71 62.49 -37.83
CA GLU A 105 7.64 61.86 -37.05
C GLU A 105 7.47 60.37 -37.41
N VAL A 106 7.49 60.03 -38.70
CA VAL A 106 7.46 58.62 -39.15
C VAL A 106 8.68 57.85 -38.63
N ARG A 107 9.86 58.49 -38.60
CA ARG A 107 11.08 57.90 -38.05
C ARG A 107 10.95 57.62 -36.55
N ALA A 108 10.38 58.56 -35.78
CA ALA A 108 10.14 58.38 -34.36
C ALA A 108 9.15 57.23 -34.08
N LEU A 109 8.06 57.14 -34.85
CA LEU A 109 7.09 56.05 -34.75
C LEU A 109 7.72 54.69 -35.12
N ALA A 110 8.58 54.65 -36.15
CA ALA A 110 9.30 53.44 -36.52
C ALA A 110 10.24 52.97 -35.39
N HIS A 111 10.93 53.88 -34.72
CA HIS A 111 11.77 53.56 -33.56
C HIS A 111 10.95 53.01 -32.39
N GLN A 112 9.85 53.68 -32.03
CA GLN A 112 8.94 53.21 -30.98
C GLN A 112 8.35 51.83 -31.30
N SER A 113 8.01 51.59 -32.57
CA SER A 113 7.54 50.28 -33.01
C SER A 113 8.62 49.19 -32.85
N ALA A 114 9.89 49.52 -33.17
CA ALA A 114 11.00 48.58 -33.02
C ALA A 114 11.25 48.23 -31.54
N GLU A 115 11.25 49.23 -30.65
CA GLU A 115 11.37 49.03 -29.20
C GLU A 115 10.24 48.15 -28.65
N ALA A 116 8.98 48.45 -29.02
CA ALA A 116 7.83 47.65 -28.61
C ALA A 116 7.91 46.20 -29.13
N THR A 117 8.36 45.98 -30.37
CA THR A 117 8.56 44.62 -30.88
C THR A 117 9.66 43.86 -30.14
N ALA A 118 10.73 44.52 -29.72
CA ALA A 118 11.81 43.89 -28.94
C ALA A 118 11.33 43.47 -27.55
N GLU A 119 10.48 44.28 -26.89
CA GLU A 119 9.85 43.89 -25.63
C GLU A 119 8.92 42.68 -25.80
N ILE A 120 8.11 42.65 -26.86
CA ILE A 120 7.23 41.51 -27.16
C ILE A 120 8.07 40.26 -27.47
N GLU A 121 9.17 40.38 -28.22
CA GLU A 121 10.07 39.27 -28.52
C GLU A 121 10.61 38.62 -27.24
N LYS A 122 11.05 39.45 -26.28
CA LYS A 122 11.50 38.98 -24.97
C LYS A 122 10.40 38.23 -24.22
N LEU A 123 9.19 38.81 -24.13
CA LEU A 123 8.05 38.15 -23.47
C LEU A 123 7.70 36.81 -24.12
N VAL A 124 7.75 36.73 -25.45
CA VAL A 124 7.47 35.49 -26.18
C VAL A 124 8.58 34.46 -25.93
N ALA A 125 9.85 34.87 -25.84
CA ALA A 125 10.96 34.00 -25.50
C ALA A 125 10.80 33.43 -24.08
N ASP A 126 10.41 34.25 -23.11
CA ASP A 126 10.15 33.82 -21.73
C ASP A 126 9.00 32.80 -21.68
N ILE A 127 7.89 33.05 -22.39
CA ILE A 127 6.77 32.08 -22.51
C ILE A 127 7.25 30.76 -23.15
N GLN A 128 8.12 30.81 -24.16
CA GLN A 128 8.67 29.60 -24.79
C GLN A 128 9.54 28.81 -23.82
N ALA A 129 10.36 29.48 -23.00
CA ALA A 129 11.17 28.82 -21.98
C ALA A 129 10.29 28.15 -20.93
N GLU A 130 9.33 28.87 -20.35
CA GLU A 130 8.40 28.33 -19.34
C GLU A 130 7.58 27.16 -19.89
N THR A 131 7.09 27.25 -21.14
CA THR A 131 6.33 26.15 -21.74
C THR A 131 7.16 24.90 -21.97
N ASN A 132 8.46 25.02 -22.28
CA ASN A 132 9.37 23.89 -22.38
C ASN A 132 9.63 23.25 -21.01
N GLU A 133 9.82 24.06 -19.96
CA GLU A 133 9.98 23.56 -18.59
C GLU A 133 8.74 22.81 -18.11
N VAL A 134 7.54 23.36 -18.34
CA VAL A 134 6.28 22.68 -18.00
C VAL A 134 6.12 21.40 -18.80
N ALA A 135 6.53 21.36 -20.08
CA ALA A 135 6.47 20.15 -20.88
C ALA A 135 7.37 19.04 -20.30
N ALA A 136 8.61 19.37 -19.90
CA ALA A 136 9.52 18.42 -19.25
C ALA A 136 8.94 17.90 -17.92
N ALA A 137 8.37 18.79 -17.09
CA ALA A 137 7.72 18.39 -15.84
C ALA A 137 6.51 17.46 -16.06
N MET A 138 5.76 17.64 -17.17
CA MET A 138 4.65 16.75 -17.53
C MET A 138 5.14 15.37 -18.01
N GLU A 139 6.29 15.29 -18.68
CA GLU A 139 6.93 14.04 -19.04
C GLU A 139 7.39 13.27 -17.79
N GLU A 140 8.07 13.94 -16.86
CA GLU A 140 8.45 13.36 -15.56
C GLU A 140 7.22 12.89 -14.78
N GLY A 141 6.17 13.72 -14.71
CA GLY A 141 4.91 13.35 -14.07
C GLY A 141 4.26 12.11 -14.69
N THR A 142 4.41 11.91 -16.00
CA THR A 142 3.94 10.69 -16.67
C THR A 142 4.72 9.46 -16.25
N GLU A 143 6.05 9.57 -16.12
CA GLU A 143 6.91 8.49 -15.64
C GLU A 143 6.62 8.14 -14.17
N GLN A 144 6.46 9.15 -13.32
CA GLN A 144 6.10 8.95 -11.90
C GLN A 144 4.77 8.22 -11.73
N VAL A 145 3.77 8.49 -12.59
CA VAL A 145 2.50 7.76 -12.57
C VAL A 145 2.70 6.28 -12.95
N VAL A 146 3.55 6.00 -13.95
CA VAL A 146 3.86 4.61 -14.35
C VAL A 146 4.54 3.85 -13.20
N VAL A 147 5.55 4.45 -12.58
CA VAL A 147 6.22 3.87 -11.40
C VAL A 147 5.23 3.67 -10.26
N GLY A 148 4.36 4.66 -10.00
CA GLY A 148 3.31 4.57 -8.99
C GLY A 148 2.36 3.39 -9.23
N THR A 149 1.91 3.19 -10.47
CA THR A 149 1.06 2.03 -10.82
C THR A 149 1.77 0.69 -10.64
N GLN A 150 3.07 0.60 -10.92
CA GLN A 150 3.85 -0.63 -10.71
C GLN A 150 3.96 -0.96 -9.22
N LEU A 151 4.25 0.03 -8.37
CA LEU A 151 4.33 -0.15 -6.92
C LEU A 151 3.00 -0.63 -6.31
N VAL A 152 1.87 -0.15 -6.84
CA VAL A 152 0.55 -0.63 -6.45
C VAL A 152 0.36 -2.09 -6.83
N ASP A 153 0.83 -2.52 -7.99
CA ASP A 153 0.74 -3.92 -8.43
C ASP A 153 1.61 -4.85 -7.57
N ASP A 154 2.84 -4.45 -7.26
CA ASP A 154 3.74 -5.19 -6.36
C ASP A 154 3.13 -5.32 -4.94
N THR A 155 2.47 -4.25 -4.48
CA THR A 155 1.75 -4.26 -3.20
C THR A 155 0.55 -5.21 -3.24
N ARG A 156 -0.21 -5.22 -4.34
CA ARG A 156 -1.33 -6.16 -4.56
C ARG A 156 -0.84 -7.60 -4.56
N GLN A 157 0.30 -7.90 -5.18
CA GLN A 157 0.88 -9.24 -5.15
C GLN A 157 1.23 -9.68 -3.72
N SER A 158 1.75 -8.77 -2.91
CA SER A 158 2.05 -9.03 -1.50
C SER A 158 0.79 -9.28 -0.67
N LEU A 159 -0.29 -8.51 -0.91
CA LEU A 159 -1.59 -8.73 -0.28
C LEU A 159 -2.18 -10.10 -0.67
N ASN A 160 -2.05 -10.52 -1.92
CA ASN A 160 -2.49 -11.84 -2.38
C ASN A 160 -1.75 -12.98 -1.66
N GLN A 161 -0.45 -12.82 -1.41
CA GLN A 161 0.31 -13.77 -0.60
C GLN A 161 -0.19 -13.82 0.85
N ILE A 162 -0.51 -12.67 1.45
CA ILE A 162 -1.09 -12.59 2.79
C ILE A 162 -2.46 -13.29 2.83
N THR A 163 -3.31 -13.11 1.82
CA THR A 163 -4.59 -13.83 1.70
C THR A 163 -4.37 -15.33 1.70
N ALA A 164 -3.44 -15.84 0.90
CA ALA A 164 -3.14 -17.27 0.84
C ALA A 164 -2.65 -17.83 2.19
N VAL A 165 -1.79 -17.08 2.88
CA VAL A 165 -1.32 -17.45 4.24
C VAL A 165 -2.47 -17.43 5.24
N THR A 166 -3.36 -16.43 5.17
CA THR A 166 -4.52 -16.28 6.05
C THR A 166 -5.50 -17.46 5.90
N VAL A 167 -5.74 -17.92 4.67
CA VAL A 167 -6.54 -19.13 4.39
C VAL A 167 -5.91 -20.36 5.05
N LYS A 168 -4.61 -20.54 4.89
CA LYS A 168 -3.89 -21.67 5.51
C LYS A 168 -3.92 -21.63 7.03
N ILE A 169 -3.80 -20.44 7.63
CA ILE A 169 -3.94 -20.28 9.09
C ILE A 169 -5.35 -20.68 9.54
N ASN A 170 -6.40 -20.29 8.80
CA ASN A 170 -7.77 -20.68 9.10
C ASN A 170 -7.93 -22.22 9.16
N GLU A 171 -7.40 -22.92 8.16
CA GLU A 171 -7.43 -24.39 8.11
C GLU A 171 -6.72 -25.03 9.32
N LEU A 172 -5.53 -24.52 9.67
CA LEU A 172 -4.78 -25.00 10.83
C LEU A 172 -5.52 -24.75 12.14
N VAL A 173 -6.11 -23.56 12.31
CA VAL A 173 -6.89 -23.20 13.50
C VAL A 173 -8.11 -24.12 13.65
N LYS A 174 -8.82 -24.40 12.56
CA LYS A 174 -9.94 -25.37 12.57
C LYS A 174 -9.48 -26.77 12.95
N ALA A 175 -8.37 -27.24 12.42
CA ALA A 175 -7.81 -28.55 12.77
C ALA A 175 -7.42 -28.64 14.26
N ILE A 176 -6.84 -27.58 14.82
CA ILE A 176 -6.51 -27.48 16.25
C ILE A 176 -7.78 -27.52 17.10
N ALA A 177 -8.82 -26.77 16.72
CA ALA A 177 -10.09 -26.76 17.44
C ALA A 177 -10.73 -28.16 17.49
N ILE A 178 -10.76 -28.87 16.36
CA ILE A 178 -11.27 -30.25 16.28
C ILE A 178 -10.44 -31.18 17.17
N THR A 179 -9.11 -31.13 17.06
CA THR A 179 -8.21 -31.97 17.85
C THR A 179 -8.33 -31.71 19.36
N ALA A 180 -8.56 -30.46 19.77
CA ALA A 180 -8.76 -30.10 21.17
C ALA A 180 -10.07 -30.67 21.73
N VAL A 181 -11.13 -30.76 20.91
CA VAL A 181 -12.38 -31.44 21.28
C VAL A 181 -12.14 -32.93 21.47
N ASP A 182 -11.47 -33.60 20.53
CA ASP A 182 -11.16 -35.02 20.61
C ASP A 182 -10.30 -35.36 21.84
N GLN A 183 -9.28 -34.52 22.12
CA GLN A 183 -8.42 -34.69 23.30
C GLN A 183 -9.19 -34.47 24.61
N THR A 184 -10.20 -33.61 24.61
CA THR A 184 -11.08 -33.43 25.77
C THR A 184 -11.87 -34.70 26.04
N GLN A 185 -12.44 -35.33 25.00
CA GLN A 185 -13.17 -36.58 25.13
C GLN A 185 -12.26 -37.72 25.62
N ALA A 186 -11.07 -37.86 25.04
CA ALA A 186 -10.09 -38.84 25.48
C ALA A 186 -9.67 -38.63 26.95
N SER A 187 -9.50 -37.37 27.38
CA SER A 187 -9.17 -37.04 28.77
C SER A 187 -10.27 -37.43 29.75
N VAL A 188 -11.54 -37.32 29.35
CA VAL A 188 -12.68 -37.78 30.16
C VAL A 188 -12.62 -39.30 30.34
N SER A 189 -12.44 -40.06 29.26
CA SER A 189 -12.32 -41.53 29.35
C SER A 189 -11.11 -42.01 30.17
N VAL A 190 -9.98 -41.30 30.09
CA VAL A 190 -8.81 -41.58 30.96
C VAL A 190 -9.16 -41.32 32.42
N THR A 191 -9.90 -40.24 32.71
CA THR A 191 -10.33 -39.91 34.09
C THR A 191 -11.26 -40.98 34.66
N GLU A 192 -12.20 -41.47 33.85
CA GLU A 192 -13.08 -42.60 34.20
C GLU A 192 -12.28 -43.86 34.49
N THR A 193 -11.37 -44.23 33.59
CA THR A 193 -10.50 -45.41 33.76
C THR A 193 -9.66 -45.33 35.04
N MET A 194 -9.12 -44.14 35.36
CA MET A 194 -8.35 -43.94 36.60
C MET A 194 -9.22 -44.03 37.86
N THR A 195 -10.49 -43.64 37.77
CA THR A 195 -11.47 -43.80 38.85
C THR A 195 -11.73 -45.29 39.11
N ASP A 196 -11.88 -46.08 38.05
CA ASP A 196 -12.06 -47.54 38.16
C ASP A 196 -10.82 -48.22 38.75
N VAL A 197 -9.62 -47.84 38.29
CA VAL A 197 -8.35 -48.35 38.85
C VAL A 197 -8.24 -48.02 40.34
N ALA A 198 -8.59 -46.80 40.75
CA ALA A 198 -8.58 -46.42 42.15
C ALA A 198 -9.58 -47.25 42.98
N ALA A 199 -10.78 -47.52 42.45
CA ALA A 199 -11.78 -48.36 43.10
C ALA A 199 -11.29 -49.81 43.25
N ILE A 200 -10.67 -50.39 42.22
CA ILE A 200 -10.08 -51.74 42.25
C ILE A 200 -8.97 -51.80 43.30
N ALA A 201 -8.04 -50.84 43.29
CA ALA A 201 -6.93 -50.79 44.25
C ALA A 201 -7.45 -50.74 45.70
N ASN A 202 -8.51 -49.96 45.96
CA ASN A 202 -9.10 -49.84 47.28
C ASN A 202 -9.79 -51.15 47.73
N ARG A 203 -10.51 -51.82 46.81
CA ARG A 203 -11.09 -53.15 47.05
C ARG A 203 -9.99 -54.18 47.34
N THR A 204 -8.95 -54.24 46.53
CA THR A 204 -7.81 -55.16 46.74
C THR A 204 -7.15 -54.91 48.10
N SER A 205 -6.97 -53.65 48.51
CA SER A 205 -6.44 -53.33 49.84
C SER A 205 -7.32 -53.88 50.97
N THR A 206 -8.65 -53.82 50.80
CA THR A 206 -9.61 -54.36 51.77
C THR A 206 -9.55 -55.89 51.82
N GLU A 207 -9.53 -56.55 50.66
CA GLU A 207 -9.38 -58.01 50.54
C GLU A 207 -8.08 -58.51 51.18
N VAL A 208 -6.96 -57.82 50.95
CA VAL A 208 -5.66 -58.14 51.58
C VAL A 208 -5.73 -58.02 53.09
N SER A 209 -6.41 -56.98 53.61
CA SER A 209 -6.62 -56.81 55.05
C SER A 209 -7.44 -57.96 55.65
N GLN A 210 -8.48 -58.40 54.93
CA GLN A 210 -9.30 -59.53 55.33
C GLN A 210 -8.52 -60.86 55.31
N VAL A 211 -7.74 -61.11 54.26
CA VAL A 211 -6.85 -62.26 54.17
C VAL A 211 -5.83 -62.27 55.31
N SER A 212 -5.23 -61.12 55.64
CA SER A 212 -4.30 -60.97 56.77
C SER A 212 -4.96 -61.34 58.10
N ASN A 213 -6.21 -60.95 58.32
CA ASN A 213 -6.96 -61.33 59.51
C ASN A 213 -7.26 -62.83 59.56
N SER A 214 -7.67 -63.44 58.45
CA SER A 214 -7.85 -64.90 58.38
C SER A 214 -6.56 -65.68 58.63
N PHE A 215 -5.40 -65.17 58.19
CA PHE A 215 -4.10 -65.76 58.54
C PHE A 215 -3.79 -65.68 60.04
N LYS A 216 -4.16 -64.59 60.71
CA LYS A 216 -4.03 -64.49 62.18
C LYS A 216 -4.91 -65.50 62.90
N GLU A 217 -6.16 -65.65 62.48
CA GLU A 217 -7.08 -66.66 63.04
C GLU A 217 -6.55 -68.08 62.81
N LEU A 218 -6.06 -68.39 61.61
CA LEU A 218 -5.44 -69.68 61.31
C LEU A 218 -4.22 -69.96 62.17
N LEU A 219 -3.39 -68.94 62.43
CA LEU A 219 -2.24 -69.06 63.32
C LEU A 219 -2.70 -69.41 64.75
N THR A 220 -3.71 -68.71 65.27
CA THR A 220 -4.28 -69.01 66.60
C THR A 220 -4.81 -70.43 66.67
N VAL A 221 -5.57 -70.89 65.66
CA VAL A 221 -6.07 -72.28 65.62
C VAL A 221 -4.92 -73.29 65.56
N ALA A 222 -3.86 -73.00 64.80
CA ALA A 222 -2.69 -73.87 64.73
C ALA A 222 -1.94 -73.95 66.07
N GLU A 223 -1.80 -72.84 66.79
CA GLU A 223 -1.23 -72.78 68.15
C GLU A 223 -2.07 -73.61 69.14
N GLU A 224 -3.40 -73.46 69.12
CA GLU A 224 -4.32 -74.25 69.97
C GLU A 224 -4.24 -75.77 69.68
N LEU A 225 -4.11 -76.14 68.41
CA LEU A 225 -3.92 -77.52 67.97
C LEU A 225 -2.57 -78.07 68.45
N GLN A 226 -1.50 -77.28 68.33
CA GLN A 226 -0.17 -77.63 68.81
C GLN A 226 -0.15 -77.84 70.33
N ASP A 227 -0.77 -76.95 71.08
CA ASP A 227 -0.94 -77.07 72.54
C ASP A 227 -1.75 -78.30 72.91
N SER A 228 -2.84 -78.58 72.19
CA SER A 228 -3.68 -79.75 72.42
C SER A 228 -2.93 -81.06 72.15
N VAL A 229 -2.17 -81.16 71.06
CA VAL A 229 -1.32 -82.33 70.76
C VAL A 229 -0.18 -82.45 71.76
N GLY A 230 0.39 -81.34 72.23
CA GLY A 230 1.39 -81.31 73.30
C GLY A 230 0.92 -82.00 74.58
N LYS A 231 -0.37 -81.90 74.94
CA LYS A 231 -0.96 -82.60 76.09
C LYS A 231 -1.02 -84.13 75.94
N PHE A 232 -1.01 -84.64 74.71
CA PHE A 232 -0.99 -86.08 74.42
C PHE A 232 0.42 -86.62 74.18
N LYS A 233 1.44 -85.76 74.23
CA LYS A 233 2.84 -86.17 74.13
C LYS A 233 3.28 -86.79 75.46
N VAL A 234 3.11 -88.10 75.58
CA VAL A 234 3.70 -88.90 76.65
C VAL A 234 5.21 -89.00 76.36
N SER A 235 6.01 -88.68 77.38
CA SER A 235 7.47 -88.82 77.38
C SER A 235 7.95 -90.17 76.87
#